data_AF-A0A816WVJ8-F1
#
_entry.id   AF-A0A816WVJ8-F1
#
_cell.length_a   1.000
_cell.length_b   1.000
_cell.length_c   1.000
_cell.angle_alpha   90.00
_cell.angle_beta   90.00
_cell.angle_gamma   90.00
#
_symmetry.space_group_name_H-M   'P 1'
#
loop_
_entity.id
_entity.type
_entity.pdbx_description
1 polymer ?
#
loop_
_entity_poly.entity_id
_entity_poly.type
_entity_poly.pdbx_seq_one_letter_code
_entity_poly.pdbx_strand_id
1 'polypeptide(L)'
;MEYYHSFIAATYNPISNRPLHNSQSSITFLQFSPNTLFLAAVSLDTSITLHVQDEQKSHIYHNHGHCMNDFSSITAILFTEDRHTNKQRLFSCNSDGYLIEYCIDPLRQYPFIIQSQMNLVEYPSYVSSLVLYSIDKTTDYLLCSINNGRIKFFDINSKKCRHTVQAIDHSFPQIKVWLNDCEDILNRSYLVYRTSNKIGVMKLPGTGHSNEYDMILAHPTGVRLVDVTSCHNLLISCGEKDNCIFLWKFNRISMEKRLENQPIESNLEVKQFQSLFYYIQLQDASNLTIEQFISLPLIIDFTRALGIYISEGQIQELYDEQCFKKNILDPNQIKIDFHETTRIFYNHFANNTDQMSIDDIVKSVFDEYKVSMNAKINIQSLAQTLMTNGEKMTIG
;
A
#
# COMPACT_ATOMS: atom_id res chain seq x y z
N MET A 1 14.88 20.92 37.25
CA MET A 1 13.52 21.48 37.19
C MET A 1 12.94 21.06 35.86
N GLU A 2 12.16 19.98 35.87
CA GLU A 2 11.50 19.45 34.68
C GLU A 2 10.24 20.28 34.42
N TYR A 3 10.22 21.00 33.30
CA TYR A 3 9.03 21.71 32.85
C TYR A 3 8.06 20.70 32.23
N TYR A 4 7.07 20.28 33.01
CA TYR A 4 5.88 19.62 32.48
C TYR A 4 5.05 20.66 31.71
N HIS A 5 5.13 20.63 30.37
CA HIS A 5 4.11 21.28 29.55
C HIS A 5 2.87 20.38 29.53
N SER A 6 1.95 20.63 30.46
CA SER A 6 0.59 20.13 30.35
C SER A 6 -0.09 20.83 29.16
N PHE A 7 -0.51 20.07 28.15
CA PHE A 7 -1.40 20.57 27.11
C PHE A 7 -2.75 20.90 27.77
N ILE A 8 -2.95 22.16 28.13
CA ILE A 8 -4.27 22.66 28.51
C ILE A 8 -5.09 22.66 27.23
N ALA A 9 -6.13 21.83 27.17
CA ALA A 9 -7.12 21.89 26.11
C ALA A 9 -7.74 23.30 26.13
N ALA A 10 -7.29 24.17 25.23
CA ALA A 10 -7.90 25.46 25.05
C ALA A 10 -9.34 25.21 24.57
N THR A 11 -10.33 25.51 25.41
CA THR A 11 -11.71 25.66 24.95
C THR A 11 -11.75 26.84 24.00
N TYR A 12 -11.64 26.56 22.70
CA TYR A 12 -11.85 27.55 21.67
C TYR A 12 -13.32 27.98 21.71
N ASN A 13 -13.56 29.27 21.96
CA ASN A 13 -14.89 29.83 21.79
C ASN A 13 -15.27 29.71 20.31
N PRO A 14 -16.46 29.16 19.99
CA PRO A 14 -16.87 29.03 18.60
C PRO A 14 -17.00 30.42 17.98
N ILE A 15 -16.32 30.64 16.84
CA ILE A 15 -16.34 31.90 16.09
C ILE A 15 -17.74 32.16 15.49
N SER A 16 -18.53 31.11 15.29
CA SER A 16 -19.91 31.13 14.80
C SER A 16 -20.85 30.55 15.86
N ASN A 17 -21.94 31.26 16.16
CA ASN A 17 -23.01 30.75 17.03
C ASN A 17 -23.89 29.67 16.36
N ARG A 18 -23.69 29.40 15.06
CA ARG A 18 -24.39 28.32 14.35
C ARG A 18 -23.40 27.22 13.96
N PRO A 19 -23.56 26.00 14.49
CA PRO A 19 -22.78 24.86 14.04
C PRO A 19 -23.14 24.53 12.59
N LEU A 20 -22.16 24.05 11.82
CA LEU A 20 -22.43 23.48 10.50
C LEU A 20 -23.23 22.20 10.69
N HIS A 21 -24.50 22.23 10.32
CA HIS A 21 -25.44 21.12 10.52
C HIS A 21 -26.00 20.69 9.16
N ASN A 22 -25.34 19.73 8.52
CA ASN A 22 -25.67 19.32 7.15
C ASN A 22 -26.27 17.91 7.07
N SER A 23 -25.95 17.03 8.01
CA SER A 23 -26.50 15.68 8.11
C SER A 23 -27.13 15.45 9.49
N GLN A 24 -28.05 14.49 9.56
CA GLN A 24 -28.64 14.03 10.83
C GLN A 24 -27.82 12.89 11.47
N SER A 25 -26.84 12.35 10.73
CA SER A 25 -25.99 11.25 11.14
C SER A 25 -24.63 11.74 11.66
N SER A 26 -23.92 10.87 12.38
CA SER A 26 -22.60 11.20 12.93
C SER A 26 -21.56 11.31 11.82
N ILE A 27 -20.68 12.30 11.92
CA ILE A 27 -19.55 12.48 11.01
C ILE A 27 -18.47 11.43 11.33
N THR A 28 -18.04 10.69 10.31
CA THR A 28 -17.01 9.65 10.41
C THR A 28 -15.65 10.14 9.94
N PHE A 29 -15.60 10.97 8.90
CA PHE A 29 -14.37 11.56 8.36
C PHE A 29 -14.53 13.07 8.15
N LEU A 30 -13.42 13.78 8.39
CA LEU A 30 -13.25 15.19 8.05
C LEU A 30 -11.89 15.36 7.39
N GLN A 31 -11.86 16.07 6.26
CA GLN A 31 -10.61 16.35 5.57
C GLN A 31 -10.65 17.71 4.89
N PHE A 32 -9.60 18.49 5.10
CA PHE A 32 -9.38 19.74 4.38
C PHE A 32 -8.63 19.47 3.07
N SER A 33 -8.91 20.29 2.05
CA SER A 33 -8.06 20.33 0.87
C SER A 33 -6.67 20.88 1.21
N PRO A 34 -5.61 20.51 0.47
CA PRO A 34 -4.26 21.04 0.66
C PRO A 34 -4.19 22.57 0.71
N ASN A 35 -4.99 23.24 -0.10
CA ASN A 35 -5.07 24.70 -0.16
C ASN A 35 -6.05 25.32 0.85
N THR A 36 -6.67 24.52 1.72
CA THR A 36 -7.66 24.91 2.74
C THR A 36 -8.94 25.57 2.20
N LEU A 37 -9.13 25.64 0.88
CA LEU A 37 -10.33 26.23 0.28
C LEU A 37 -11.57 25.35 0.46
N PHE A 38 -11.39 24.04 0.63
CA PHE A 38 -12.45 23.07 0.73
C PHE A 38 -12.33 22.22 1.99
N LEU A 39 -13.49 21.81 2.51
CA LEU A 39 -13.62 20.83 3.60
C LEU A 39 -14.64 19.78 3.17
N ALA A 40 -14.23 18.51 3.13
CA ALA A 40 -15.15 17.39 2.97
C ALA A 40 -15.48 16.80 4.34
N ALA A 41 -16.77 16.55 4.57
CA ALA A 41 -17.26 15.79 5.69
C ALA A 41 -18.02 14.57 5.18
N VAL A 42 -17.74 13.42 5.79
CA VAL A 42 -18.43 12.16 5.49
C VAL A 42 -19.25 11.77 6.69
N SER A 43 -20.51 11.42 6.45
CA SER A 43 -21.41 10.97 7.52
C SER A 43 -21.63 9.47 7.48
N LEU A 44 -22.11 8.90 8.59
CA LEU A 44 -22.36 7.47 8.75
C LEU A 44 -23.37 6.92 7.72
N ASP A 45 -24.30 7.77 7.26
CA ASP A 45 -25.29 7.46 6.23
C ASP A 45 -24.75 7.53 4.79
N THR A 46 -23.43 7.39 4.62
CA THR A 46 -22.69 7.43 3.35
C THR A 46 -22.79 8.75 2.57
N SER A 47 -23.35 9.81 3.17
CA SER A 47 -23.34 11.14 2.55
C SER A 47 -21.97 11.79 2.63
N ILE A 48 -21.55 12.42 1.53
CA ILE A 48 -20.39 13.31 1.48
C ILE A 48 -20.90 14.73 1.29
N THR A 49 -20.55 15.62 2.21
CA THR A 49 -20.84 17.06 2.11
C THR A 49 -19.55 17.82 1.87
N LEU A 50 -19.54 18.65 0.84
CA LEU A 50 -18.44 19.55 0.53
C LEU A 50 -18.77 20.96 1.03
N HIS A 51 -17.83 21.55 1.73
CA HIS A 51 -17.89 22.93 2.16
C HIS A 51 -16.78 23.75 1.50
N VAL A 52 -17.08 25.03 1.21
CA VAL A 52 -16.17 25.99 0.59
C VAL A 52 -15.89 27.12 1.57
N GLN A 53 -14.63 27.51 1.67
CA GLN A 53 -14.18 28.62 2.50
C GLN A 53 -14.78 29.94 2.01
N ASP A 54 -15.23 30.78 2.95
CA ASP A 54 -15.72 32.12 2.68
C ASP A 54 -14.57 33.03 2.22
N GLU A 55 -14.75 33.71 1.08
CA GLU A 55 -13.76 34.63 0.49
C GLU A 55 -13.38 35.77 1.44
N GLN A 56 -14.31 36.24 2.28
CA GLN A 56 -14.09 37.37 3.20
C GLN A 56 -13.65 36.91 4.59
N LYS A 57 -13.92 35.65 4.94
CA LYS A 57 -13.67 35.09 6.27
C LYS A 57 -13.07 33.71 6.15
N SER A 58 -11.75 33.65 6.02
CA SER A 58 -10.98 32.41 5.86
C SER A 58 -11.22 31.32 6.91
N HIS A 59 -11.86 31.62 8.04
CA HIS A 59 -12.20 30.64 9.07
C HIS A 59 -13.65 30.13 9.00
N ILE A 60 -14.43 30.60 8.04
CA ILE A 60 -15.83 30.21 7.84
C ILE A 60 -15.94 29.39 6.57
N TYR A 61 -16.74 28.32 6.64
CA TYR A 61 -17.02 27.45 5.51
C TYR A 61 -18.53 27.40 5.28
N HIS A 62 -18.95 27.44 4.02
CA HIS A 62 -20.35 27.34 3.60
C HIS A 62 -20.60 26.00 2.91
N ASN A 63 -21.79 25.45 3.04
CA ASN A 63 -22.18 24.23 2.32
C ASN A 63 -22.21 24.53 0.81
N HIS A 64 -21.41 23.80 0.03
CA HIS A 64 -21.34 23.90 -1.43
C HIS A 64 -22.13 22.82 -2.14
N GLY A 65 -22.22 21.64 -1.55
CA GLY A 65 -22.85 20.48 -2.16
C GLY A 65 -22.93 19.30 -1.21
N HIS A 66 -23.89 18.41 -1.46
CA HIS A 66 -23.83 17.06 -0.94
C HIS A 66 -24.01 16.03 -2.06
N CYS A 67 -23.42 14.87 -1.88
CA CYS A 67 -23.60 13.69 -2.70
C CYS A 67 -24.02 12.55 -1.77
N MET A 68 -25.16 11.93 -2.05
CA MET A 68 -25.46 10.62 -1.48
C MET A 68 -24.69 9.59 -2.30
N ASN A 69 -23.83 8.82 -1.64
CA ASN A 69 -23.34 7.60 -2.26
C ASN A 69 -24.42 6.53 -2.06
N ASP A 70 -24.97 6.02 -3.16
CA ASP A 70 -25.79 4.79 -3.17
C ASP A 70 -24.98 3.53 -2.83
N PHE A 71 -23.69 3.70 -2.58
CA PHE A 71 -22.74 2.65 -2.31
C PHE A 71 -22.64 2.31 -0.81
N SER A 72 -21.99 1.20 -0.53
CA SER A 72 -21.62 0.79 0.82
C SER A 72 -20.77 1.83 1.57
N SER A 73 -20.54 1.59 2.86
CA SER A 73 -19.86 2.53 3.75
C SER A 73 -18.55 3.09 3.18
N ILE A 74 -18.37 4.41 3.31
CA ILE A 74 -17.13 5.07 2.89
C ILE A 74 -16.04 4.71 3.90
N THR A 75 -14.89 4.25 3.39
CA THR A 75 -13.77 3.74 4.19
C THR A 75 -12.58 4.69 4.18
N ALA A 76 -12.40 5.48 3.12
CA ALA A 76 -11.33 6.46 3.00
C ALA A 76 -11.77 7.64 2.14
N ILE A 77 -11.16 8.80 2.39
CA ILE A 77 -11.33 10.02 1.63
C ILE A 77 -9.96 10.70 1.47
N LEU A 78 -9.73 11.34 0.32
CA LEU A 78 -8.47 12.04 0.04
C LEU A 78 -8.71 13.24 -0.88
N PHE A 79 -8.28 14.42 -0.46
CA PHE A 79 -8.05 15.54 -1.37
C PHE A 79 -6.66 15.46 -1.99
N THR A 80 -6.58 15.76 -3.28
CA THR A 80 -5.31 15.98 -3.99
C THR A 80 -5.42 17.23 -4.85
N GLU A 81 -4.29 17.69 -5.37
CA GLU A 81 -4.23 18.79 -6.32
C GLU A 81 -3.55 18.30 -7.59
N ASP A 82 -4.19 18.55 -8.73
CA ASP A 82 -3.56 18.31 -10.03
C ASP A 82 -2.47 19.36 -10.25
N ARG A 83 -1.21 18.92 -10.31
CA ARG A 83 -0.03 19.78 -10.50
C ARG A 83 -0.04 20.59 -11.79
N HIS A 84 -0.73 20.11 -12.84
CA HIS A 84 -0.75 20.79 -14.13
C HIS A 84 -1.80 21.88 -14.18
N THR A 85 -2.94 21.67 -13.52
CA THR A 85 -4.10 22.57 -13.60
C THR A 85 -4.36 23.34 -12.31
N ASN A 86 -3.65 23.01 -11.22
CA ASN A 86 -3.91 23.43 -9.84
C ASN A 86 -5.36 23.22 -9.39
N LYS A 87 -6.05 22.26 -10.02
CA LYS A 87 -7.42 21.91 -9.66
C LYS A 87 -7.42 20.92 -8.52
N GLN A 88 -8.25 21.19 -7.53
CA GLN A 88 -8.48 20.26 -6.43
C GLN A 88 -9.29 19.06 -6.95
N ARG A 89 -8.94 17.86 -6.49
CA ARG A 89 -9.62 16.60 -6.77
C ARG A 89 -10.00 15.97 -5.44
N LEU A 90 -11.20 15.42 -5.34
CA LEU A 90 -11.64 14.64 -4.19
C LEU A 90 -11.84 13.20 -4.61
N PHE A 91 -11.29 12.30 -3.82
CA PHE A 91 -11.47 10.86 -3.97
C PHE A 91 -12.13 10.30 -2.72
N SER A 92 -13.04 9.35 -2.90
CA SER A 92 -13.52 8.48 -1.82
C SER A 92 -13.35 7.01 -2.22
N CYS A 93 -13.16 6.15 -1.22
CA CYS A 93 -13.29 4.71 -1.37
C CYS A 93 -14.44 4.20 -0.53
N ASN A 94 -15.11 3.16 -1.03
CA ASN A 94 -16.14 2.43 -0.30
C ASN A 94 -15.66 1.03 0.13
N SER A 95 -16.46 0.38 0.98
CA SER A 95 -16.22 -1.00 1.42
C SER A 95 -16.35 -2.05 0.32
N ASP A 96 -16.88 -1.69 -0.85
CA ASP A 96 -16.93 -2.58 -2.02
C ASP A 96 -15.65 -2.48 -2.89
N GLY A 97 -14.68 -1.65 -2.51
CA GLY A 97 -13.39 -1.51 -3.21
C GLY A 97 -13.38 -0.51 -4.37
N TYR A 98 -14.44 0.27 -4.58
CA TYR A 98 -14.49 1.30 -5.60
C TYR A 98 -13.86 2.61 -5.15
N LEU A 99 -13.05 3.20 -6.02
CA LEU A 99 -12.60 4.59 -5.98
C LEU A 99 -13.57 5.46 -6.77
N ILE A 100 -14.07 6.51 -6.13
CA ILE A 100 -14.97 7.49 -6.72
C ILE A 100 -14.23 8.82 -6.74
N GLU A 101 -14.07 9.39 -7.93
CA GLU A 101 -13.53 10.73 -8.13
C GLU A 101 -14.66 11.72 -8.34
N TYR A 102 -14.61 12.83 -7.64
CA TYR A 102 -15.63 13.88 -7.72
C TYR A 102 -15.09 15.14 -8.39
N CYS A 103 -15.95 15.78 -9.16
CA CYS A 103 -15.65 17.06 -9.80
C CYS A 103 -15.85 18.21 -8.79
N ILE A 104 -14.76 18.89 -8.43
CA ILE A 104 -14.82 20.11 -7.62
C ILE A 104 -14.81 21.32 -8.57
N ASP A 105 -15.96 21.96 -8.70
CA ASP A 105 -16.09 23.25 -9.39
C ASP A 105 -16.67 24.28 -8.41
N PRO A 106 -15.89 25.31 -8.00
CA PRO A 106 -16.35 26.32 -7.06
C PRO A 106 -17.48 27.19 -7.64
N LEU A 107 -17.64 27.25 -8.97
CA LEU A 107 -18.67 28.04 -9.64
C LEU A 107 -19.99 27.29 -9.81
N ARG A 108 -19.98 25.95 -9.71
CA ARG A 108 -21.19 25.13 -9.80
C ARG A 108 -21.71 24.81 -8.42
N GLN A 109 -22.78 25.49 -8.04
CA GLN A 109 -23.58 25.13 -6.87
C GLN A 109 -24.53 23.99 -7.26
N TYR A 110 -24.30 22.81 -6.68
CA TYR A 110 -25.16 21.62 -6.74
C TYR A 110 -25.47 20.99 -8.11
N PRO A 111 -25.63 19.65 -8.16
CA PRO A 111 -25.10 18.66 -7.22
C PRO A 111 -23.58 18.49 -7.38
N PHE A 112 -22.91 17.98 -6.34
CA PHE A 112 -21.51 17.57 -6.43
C PHE A 112 -21.44 16.28 -7.26
N ILE A 113 -20.87 16.36 -8.48
CA ILE A 113 -20.98 15.30 -9.50
C ILE A 113 -19.84 14.29 -9.37
N ILE A 114 -20.19 13.01 -9.46
CA ILE A 114 -19.24 11.93 -9.66
C ILE A 114 -18.63 12.07 -11.06
N GLN A 115 -17.33 12.33 -11.13
CA GLN A 115 -16.60 12.46 -12.38
C GLN A 115 -16.28 11.08 -12.96
N SER A 116 -15.88 10.13 -12.11
CA SER A 116 -15.60 8.76 -12.54
C SER A 116 -15.57 7.80 -11.37
N GLN A 117 -15.72 6.52 -11.68
CA GLN A 117 -15.69 5.42 -10.73
C GLN A 117 -14.83 4.30 -11.29
N MET A 118 -14.05 3.65 -10.43
CA MET A 118 -13.22 2.52 -10.81
C MET A 118 -13.10 1.53 -9.67
N ASN A 119 -13.20 0.24 -9.97
CA ASN A 119 -12.93 -0.80 -8.99
C ASN A 119 -11.41 -0.92 -8.77
N LEU A 120 -10.92 -0.70 -7.54
CA LEU A 120 -9.51 -0.85 -7.19
C LEU A 120 -9.18 -2.24 -6.65
N VAL A 121 -10.15 -2.88 -5.99
CA VAL A 121 -9.94 -4.13 -5.27
C VAL A 121 -11.22 -4.96 -5.30
N GLU A 122 -11.09 -6.24 -5.61
CA GLU A 122 -12.23 -7.16 -5.60
C GLU A 122 -12.69 -7.49 -4.18
N TYR A 123 -14.02 -7.54 -3.98
CA TYR A 123 -14.65 -7.99 -2.74
C TYR A 123 -14.18 -9.42 -2.37
N PRO A 124 -13.91 -9.74 -1.08
CA PRO A 124 -14.22 -8.98 0.14
C PRO A 124 -13.11 -8.03 0.60
N SER A 125 -12.13 -7.75 -0.25
CA SER A 125 -11.06 -6.81 0.09
C SER A 125 -11.50 -5.37 -0.15
N TYR A 126 -11.07 -4.45 0.71
CA TYR A 126 -11.42 -3.03 0.58
C TYR A 126 -10.25 -2.12 0.97
N VAL A 127 -10.28 -0.90 0.45
CA VAL A 127 -9.29 0.12 0.77
C VAL A 127 -9.60 0.69 2.15
N SER A 128 -8.67 0.52 3.08
CA SER A 128 -8.77 1.01 4.46
C SER A 128 -8.25 2.44 4.63
N SER A 129 -7.33 2.88 3.76
CA SER A 129 -6.73 4.21 3.83
C SER A 129 -6.13 4.61 2.48
N LEU A 130 -6.19 5.91 2.19
CA LEU A 130 -5.68 6.55 0.96
C LEU A 130 -4.66 7.62 1.29
N VAL A 131 -3.54 7.65 0.57
CA VAL A 131 -2.55 8.73 0.67
C VAL A 131 -1.96 9.06 -0.69
N LEU A 132 -1.65 10.34 -0.92
CA LEU A 132 -0.90 10.79 -2.07
C LEU A 132 0.61 10.58 -1.85
N TYR A 133 1.28 9.98 -2.82
CA TYR A 133 2.74 9.84 -2.84
C TYR A 133 3.28 10.28 -4.19
N SER A 134 4.35 11.05 -4.16
CA SER A 134 5.01 11.54 -5.35
C SER A 134 6.46 11.11 -5.31
N ILE A 135 6.87 10.33 -6.29
CA ILE A 135 8.27 9.85 -6.40
C ILE A 135 9.15 10.97 -6.94
N ASP A 136 8.62 11.72 -7.90
CA ASP A 136 9.33 12.81 -8.56
C ASP A 136 8.37 13.99 -8.83
N LYS A 137 8.83 14.92 -9.67
CA LYS A 137 8.04 16.10 -10.04
C LYS A 137 6.93 15.78 -11.05
N THR A 138 6.92 14.59 -11.66
CA THR A 138 6.07 14.29 -12.83
C THR A 138 5.02 13.22 -12.54
N THR A 139 5.22 12.36 -11.55
CA THR A 139 4.37 11.21 -11.27
C THR A 139 3.81 11.23 -9.84
N ASP A 140 2.47 11.17 -9.79
CA ASP A 140 1.70 11.11 -8.55
C ASP A 140 0.97 9.76 -8.47
N TYR A 141 1.13 9.11 -7.33
CA TYR A 141 0.54 7.82 -7.02
C TYR A 141 -0.46 7.95 -5.87
N LEU A 142 -1.60 7.29 -6.02
CA LEU A 142 -2.53 6.98 -4.94
C LEU A 142 -2.05 5.69 -4.27
N LEU A 143 -1.59 5.79 -3.03
CA LEU A 143 -1.27 4.66 -2.18
C LEU A 143 -2.54 4.20 -1.48
N CYS A 144 -2.93 2.98 -1.76
CA CYS A 144 -4.09 2.32 -1.18
C CYS A 144 -3.62 1.25 -0.21
N SER A 145 -3.92 1.42 1.07
CA SER A 145 -3.80 0.34 2.04
C SER A 145 -5.03 -0.55 1.97
N ILE A 146 -4.83 -1.85 1.81
CA ILE A 146 -5.90 -2.84 1.70
C ILE A 146 -6.03 -3.57 3.04
N ASN A 147 -7.27 -3.92 3.42
CA ASN A 147 -7.58 -4.63 4.66
C ASN A 147 -6.81 -5.96 4.84
N ASN A 148 -6.33 -6.56 3.75
CA ASN A 148 -5.50 -7.76 3.76
C ASN A 148 -3.99 -7.50 3.97
N GLY A 149 -3.56 -6.27 4.27
CA GLY A 149 -2.15 -5.96 4.52
C GLY A 149 -1.33 -5.63 3.26
N ARG A 150 -1.96 -5.53 2.08
CA ARG A 150 -1.28 -5.06 0.86
C ARG A 150 -1.33 -3.56 0.75
N ILE A 151 -0.28 -2.99 0.16
CA ILE A 151 -0.22 -1.60 -0.28
C ILE A 151 -0.10 -1.60 -1.79
N LYS A 152 -1.07 -1.00 -2.48
CA LYS A 152 -1.06 -0.83 -3.93
C LYS A 152 -0.81 0.63 -4.32
N PHE A 153 -0.05 0.83 -5.38
CA PHE A 153 0.28 2.13 -5.95
C PHE A 153 -0.48 2.28 -7.26
N PHE A 154 -1.46 3.17 -7.28
CA PHE A 154 -2.21 3.49 -8.49
C PHE A 154 -1.74 4.82 -9.06
N ASP A 155 -1.43 4.86 -10.33
CA ASP A 155 -1.16 6.12 -11.03
C ASP A 155 -2.43 6.99 -11.00
N ILE A 156 -2.36 8.24 -10.54
CA ILE A 156 -3.55 9.06 -10.28
C ILE A 156 -4.37 9.39 -11.54
N ASN A 157 -3.72 9.37 -12.71
CA ASN A 157 -4.32 9.79 -13.98
C ASN A 157 -4.84 8.59 -14.77
N SER A 158 -3.98 7.59 -14.98
CA SER A 158 -4.33 6.35 -15.68
C SER A 158 -5.11 5.36 -14.81
N LYS A 159 -5.03 5.52 -13.48
CA LYS A 159 -5.67 4.67 -12.46
C LYS A 159 -5.27 3.20 -12.55
N LYS A 160 -4.15 2.91 -13.22
CA LYS A 160 -3.57 1.57 -13.29
C LYS A 160 -2.71 1.30 -12.08
N CYS A 161 -2.76 0.07 -11.57
CA CYS A 161 -1.82 -0.40 -10.56
C CYS A 161 -0.41 -0.47 -11.17
N ARG A 162 0.56 0.17 -10.52
CA ARG A 162 1.96 0.25 -10.97
C ARG A 162 2.93 -0.50 -10.06
N HIS A 163 2.51 -0.79 -8.83
CA HIS A 163 3.32 -1.49 -7.86
C HIS A 163 2.46 -2.05 -6.73
N THR A 164 2.72 -3.29 -6.35
CA THR A 164 2.09 -3.95 -5.20
C THR A 164 3.15 -4.40 -4.20
N VAL A 165 2.90 -4.15 -2.92
CA VAL A 165 3.77 -4.57 -1.82
C VAL A 165 2.94 -5.27 -0.75
N GLN A 166 3.37 -6.46 -0.35
CA GLN A 166 2.89 -7.09 0.87
C GLN A 166 3.70 -6.56 2.04
N ALA A 167 3.02 -5.97 3.02
CA ALA A 167 3.66 -5.52 4.24
C ALA A 167 3.51 -6.57 5.35
N ILE A 168 4.44 -6.53 6.32
CA ILE A 168 4.72 -7.65 7.25
C ILE A 168 3.51 -8.01 8.12
N ASP A 169 2.76 -7.02 8.60
CA ASP A 169 1.54 -7.28 9.36
C ASP A 169 0.34 -7.33 8.41
N HIS A 170 -0.48 -8.38 8.49
CA HIS A 170 -1.64 -8.61 7.61
C HIS A 170 -2.82 -7.62 7.80
N SER A 171 -2.62 -6.50 8.51
CA SER A 171 -3.66 -5.46 8.67
C SER A 171 -3.07 -4.06 8.80
N PHE A 172 -3.39 -3.16 7.86
CA PHE A 172 -3.01 -1.75 7.88
C PHE A 172 -4.24 -0.84 7.86
N PRO A 173 -4.99 -0.72 8.96
CA PRO A 173 -6.19 0.11 9.01
C PRO A 173 -5.95 1.59 8.72
N GLN A 174 -4.71 2.08 8.80
CA GLN A 174 -4.38 3.46 8.43
C GLN A 174 -2.92 3.56 7.99
N ILE A 175 -2.69 4.32 6.91
CA ILE A 175 -1.36 4.67 6.41
C ILE A 175 -1.24 6.21 6.26
N LYS A 176 -0.02 6.73 6.39
CA LYS A 176 0.35 8.13 6.23
C LYS A 176 1.72 8.19 5.53
N VAL A 177 1.88 9.06 4.54
CA VAL A 177 3.19 9.27 3.91
C VAL A 177 3.94 10.33 4.70
N TRP A 178 5.15 10.00 5.07
CA TRP A 178 6.11 10.88 5.69
C TRP A 178 7.13 11.30 4.64
N LEU A 179 6.92 12.49 4.09
CA LEU A 179 7.85 13.15 3.18
C LEU A 179 8.93 13.87 3.98
N ASN A 180 10.16 13.80 3.49
CA ASN A 180 11.30 14.41 4.14
C ASN A 180 11.51 15.82 3.59
N ASP A 181 11.68 16.82 4.48
CA ASP A 181 11.96 18.22 4.10
C ASP A 181 13.40 18.44 3.59
N CYS A 182 14.20 17.37 3.41
CA CYS A 182 15.55 17.47 2.89
C CYS A 182 15.53 17.44 1.35
N GLU A 183 16.28 18.35 0.73
CA GLU A 183 16.33 18.68 -0.71
C GLU A 183 16.56 17.48 -1.67
N ASP A 184 16.94 16.31 -1.15
CA ASP A 184 16.98 15.04 -1.88
C ASP A 184 15.67 14.26 -1.73
N ILE A 185 14.62 14.79 -2.38
CA ILE A 185 13.26 14.20 -2.48
C ILE A 185 13.28 12.79 -3.10
N LEU A 186 14.34 12.46 -3.86
CA LEU A 186 14.37 11.32 -4.77
C LEU A 186 14.58 9.95 -4.12
N ASN A 187 14.89 9.83 -2.81
CA ASN A 187 15.29 8.52 -2.27
C ASN A 187 14.99 8.20 -0.79
N ARG A 188 14.27 9.06 -0.06
CA ARG A 188 14.08 8.87 1.40
C ARG A 188 12.68 9.22 1.92
N SER A 189 11.66 8.79 1.19
CA SER A 189 10.28 8.83 1.69
C SER A 189 9.99 7.59 2.52
N TYR A 190 9.22 7.76 3.59
CA TYR A 190 8.79 6.66 4.45
C TYR A 190 7.27 6.62 4.53
N LEU A 191 6.71 5.43 4.58
CA LEU A 191 5.31 5.21 4.91
C LEU A 191 5.21 4.91 6.39
N VAL A 192 4.39 5.67 7.09
CA VAL A 192 3.99 5.37 8.46
C VAL A 192 2.68 4.62 8.38
N TYR A 193 2.60 3.53 9.11
CA TYR A 193 1.40 2.74 9.20
C TYR A 193 1.09 2.40 10.65
N ARG A 194 -0.16 2.06 10.90
CA ARG A 194 -0.57 1.43 12.16
C ARG A 194 -1.29 0.12 11.89
N THR A 195 -1.23 -0.75 12.87
CA THR A 195 -2.07 -1.94 12.99
C THR A 195 -3.05 -1.73 14.15
N SER A 196 -3.68 -2.80 14.65
CA SER A 196 -4.53 -2.72 15.84
C SER A 196 -3.77 -2.28 17.09
N ASN A 197 -2.50 -2.67 17.24
CA ASN A 197 -1.71 -2.42 18.46
C ASN A 197 -0.25 -1.96 18.21
N LYS A 198 0.21 -1.99 16.97
CA LYS A 198 1.55 -1.53 16.59
C LYS A 198 1.49 -0.27 15.74
N ILE A 199 2.58 0.46 15.77
CA ILE A 199 2.92 1.45 14.75
C ILE A 199 4.19 0.99 14.05
N GLY A 200 4.33 1.35 12.77
CA GLY A 200 5.53 1.04 12.04
C GLY A 200 5.84 2.03 10.94
N VAL A 201 7.04 1.89 10.41
CA VAL A 201 7.59 2.70 9.33
C VAL A 201 8.12 1.74 8.27
N MET A 202 7.83 2.04 7.01
CA MET A 202 8.31 1.30 5.83
C MET A 202 9.02 2.27 4.89
N LYS A 203 10.13 1.87 4.28
CA LYS A 203 10.76 2.66 3.20
C LYS A 203 9.90 2.69 1.94
N LEU A 204 9.82 3.84 1.25
CA LEU A 204 9.13 3.98 -0.04
C LEU A 204 10.11 4.23 -1.20
N PRO A 205 9.86 3.64 -2.40
CA PRO A 205 8.91 2.56 -2.64
C PRO A 205 9.40 1.25 -1.99
N GLY A 206 8.52 0.56 -1.29
CA GLY A 206 8.87 -0.71 -0.62
C GLY A 206 9.07 -1.84 -1.61
N THR A 207 9.92 -2.81 -1.30
CA THR A 207 10.12 -4.02 -2.09
C THR A 207 9.29 -5.19 -1.57
N GLY A 208 8.90 -5.16 -0.29
CA GLY A 208 8.32 -6.28 0.45
C GLY A 208 9.33 -6.92 1.42
N HIS A 209 10.60 -6.52 1.38
CA HIS A 209 11.64 -7.10 2.23
C HIS A 209 11.43 -6.77 3.71
N SER A 210 11.59 -7.75 4.59
CA SER A 210 11.37 -7.59 6.03
C SER A 210 12.23 -6.50 6.67
N ASN A 211 13.44 -6.27 6.15
CA ASN A 211 14.38 -5.27 6.65
C ASN A 211 14.02 -3.82 6.28
N GLU A 212 13.05 -3.61 5.38
CA GLU A 212 12.56 -2.27 5.04
C GLU A 212 11.51 -1.74 6.00
N TYR A 213 11.11 -2.57 6.97
CA TYR A 213 10.11 -2.26 7.97
C TYR A 213 10.75 -2.14 9.35
N ASP A 214 10.19 -1.24 10.15
CA ASP A 214 10.43 -1.18 11.58
C ASP A 214 9.08 -1.01 12.27
N MET A 215 8.83 -1.79 13.32
CA MET A 215 7.55 -1.76 14.03
C MET A 215 7.75 -1.88 15.53
N ILE A 216 6.89 -1.19 16.29
CA ILE A 216 6.89 -1.23 17.73
C ILE A 216 5.46 -1.31 18.26
N LEU A 217 5.28 -2.05 19.35
CA LEU A 217 4.03 -2.03 20.11
C LEU A 217 3.87 -0.63 20.71
N ALA A 218 2.79 0.06 20.32
CA ALA A 218 2.62 1.46 20.68
C ALA A 218 1.76 1.61 21.94
N HIS A 219 0.57 1.02 21.95
CA HIS A 219 -0.43 1.22 23.00
C HIS A 219 -0.96 -0.13 23.51
N PRO A 220 -1.08 -0.34 24.84
CA PRO A 220 -1.54 -1.61 25.41
C PRO A 220 -3.01 -1.92 25.06
N THR A 221 -3.83 -0.88 24.87
CA THR A 221 -5.26 -1.03 24.50
C THR A 221 -5.52 -0.97 23.01
N GLY A 222 -4.47 -0.86 22.18
CA GLY A 222 -4.59 -0.63 20.75
C GLY A 222 -4.41 0.83 20.33
N VAL A 223 -4.15 1.04 19.04
CA VAL A 223 -3.81 2.34 18.44
C VAL A 223 -5.01 2.89 17.67
N ARG A 224 -5.51 4.05 18.12
CA ARG A 224 -6.69 4.70 17.54
C ARG A 224 -6.39 5.60 16.36
N LEU A 225 -5.23 6.25 16.33
CA LEU A 225 -4.76 7.16 15.28
C LEU A 225 -3.23 7.24 15.29
N VAL A 226 -2.64 7.45 14.11
CA VAL A 226 -1.24 7.84 13.96
C VAL A 226 -1.15 9.04 13.03
N ASP A 227 -0.26 9.98 13.34
CA ASP A 227 0.08 11.10 12.47
C ASP A 227 1.55 11.47 12.56
N VAL A 228 2.00 12.29 11.61
CA VAL A 228 3.41 12.65 11.43
C VAL A 228 3.56 14.16 11.52
N THR A 229 4.58 14.62 12.24
CA THR A 229 4.93 16.05 12.27
C THR A 229 5.70 16.42 11.00
N SER A 230 5.37 17.54 10.37
CA SER A 230 6.10 18.05 9.20
C SER A 230 7.58 18.36 9.53
N CYS A 231 7.86 19.07 10.62
CA CYS A 231 9.18 19.71 10.81
C CYS A 231 10.21 18.89 11.61
N HIS A 232 9.79 17.93 12.45
CA HIS A 232 10.67 17.40 13.52
C HIS A 232 10.94 15.91 13.46
N ASN A 233 10.48 15.25 12.40
CA ASN A 233 10.68 13.81 12.22
C ASN A 233 10.15 12.98 13.41
N LEU A 234 9.00 13.40 13.93
CA LEU A 234 8.32 12.76 15.05
C LEU A 234 7.02 12.12 14.56
N LEU A 235 6.72 10.97 15.14
CA LEU A 235 5.44 10.28 14.98
C LEU A 235 4.61 10.49 16.24
N ILE A 236 3.34 10.75 16.06
CA ILE A 236 2.38 10.89 17.15
C ILE A 236 1.40 9.73 17.02
N SER A 237 1.20 8.98 18.10
CA SER A 237 0.15 7.96 18.19
C SER A 237 -0.81 8.30 19.32
N CYS A 238 -2.09 7.98 19.11
CA CYS A 238 -3.14 8.08 20.10
C CYS A 238 -3.69 6.68 20.38
N GLY A 239 -3.81 6.32 21.65
CA GLY A 239 -4.34 5.03 22.05
C GLY A 239 -5.87 4.99 22.05
N GLU A 240 -6.43 3.79 22.02
CA GLU A 240 -7.88 3.61 21.90
C GLU A 240 -8.64 3.84 23.20
N LYS A 241 -8.21 3.21 24.30
CA LYS A 241 -8.89 3.25 25.60
C LYS A 241 -7.97 3.60 26.77
N ASP A 242 -6.68 3.79 26.49
CA ASP A 242 -5.69 4.18 27.51
C ASP A 242 -5.63 5.70 27.74
N ASN A 243 -6.32 6.49 26.91
CA ASN A 243 -6.32 7.95 26.93
C ASN A 243 -4.91 8.56 26.87
N CYS A 244 -3.95 7.85 26.26
CA CYS A 244 -2.58 8.29 26.13
C CYS A 244 -2.26 8.75 24.70
N ILE A 245 -1.39 9.74 24.60
CA ILE A 245 -0.75 10.16 23.35
C ILE A 245 0.75 9.94 23.52
N PHE A 246 1.36 9.20 22.59
CA PHE A 246 2.79 8.96 22.58
C PHE A 246 3.46 9.67 21.41
N LEU A 247 4.69 10.11 21.67
CA LEU A 247 5.56 10.78 20.71
C LEU A 247 6.78 9.90 20.48
N TRP A 248 7.02 9.54 19.22
CA TRP A 248 8.07 8.62 18.82
C TRP A 248 9.08 9.32 17.93
N LYS A 249 10.35 8.97 18.11
CA LYS A 249 11.44 9.41 17.26
C LYS A 249 12.00 8.21 16.51
N PHE A 250 11.91 8.25 15.18
CA PHE A 250 12.39 7.18 14.33
C PHE A 250 13.86 7.38 13.94
N ASN A 251 14.70 6.36 14.16
CA ASN A 251 16.10 6.39 13.79
C ASN A 251 16.34 5.77 12.40
N ARG A 252 16.38 6.65 11.40
CA ARG A 252 16.56 6.30 9.99
C ARG A 252 17.90 5.63 9.68
N ILE A 253 18.99 6.10 10.30
CA ILE A 253 20.35 5.59 10.06
C ILE A 253 20.43 4.10 10.40
N SER A 254 19.75 3.68 11.46
CA SER A 254 19.71 2.28 11.87
C SER A 254 18.93 1.39 10.89
N MET A 255 17.94 1.92 10.18
CA MET A 255 17.22 1.15 9.17
C MET A 255 18.03 1.07 7.86
N GLU A 256 18.65 2.16 7.43
CA GLU A 256 19.51 2.15 6.22
C GLU A 256 20.68 1.17 6.36
N LYS A 257 21.35 1.12 7.52
CA LYS A 257 22.46 0.19 7.76
C LYS A 257 22.08 -1.29 7.78
N ARG A 258 20.83 -1.61 8.14
CA ARG A 258 20.30 -2.99 8.12
C ARG A 258 20.16 -3.51 6.69
N LEU A 259 19.86 -2.63 5.74
CA LEU A 259 19.75 -2.99 4.33
C LEU A 259 21.10 -3.29 3.67
N GLU A 260 22.21 -2.78 4.22
CA GLU A 260 23.54 -2.91 3.61
C GLU A 260 24.29 -4.19 3.99
N ASN A 261 23.90 -4.86 5.08
CA ASN A 261 24.65 -5.98 5.64
C ASN A 261 23.71 -7.16 5.93
N GLN A 262 23.77 -8.24 5.14
CA GLN A 262 23.58 -9.61 5.65
C GLN A 262 23.84 -10.73 4.63
N PRO A 263 24.33 -11.90 5.08
CA PRO A 263 24.43 -13.14 4.30
C PRO A 263 23.15 -13.99 4.38
N ILE A 264 22.87 -14.71 3.28
CA ILE A 264 21.69 -15.54 3.05
C ILE A 264 21.78 -16.87 3.81
N GLU A 265 20.76 -17.20 4.60
CA GLU A 265 20.56 -18.58 5.07
C GLU A 265 19.57 -19.31 4.14
N SER A 266 20.08 -20.28 3.39
CA SER A 266 19.27 -21.15 2.54
C SER A 266 18.42 -22.09 3.40
N ASN A 267 17.10 -21.84 3.49
CA ASN A 267 16.17 -22.73 4.18
C ASN A 267 15.63 -23.83 3.23
N LEU A 268 15.11 -24.93 3.78
CA LEU A 268 14.56 -26.08 3.05
C LEU A 268 13.38 -25.68 2.14
N GLU A 269 12.53 -24.78 2.59
CA GLU A 269 11.35 -24.30 1.86
C GLU A 269 11.73 -23.55 0.57
N VAL A 270 12.83 -22.80 0.60
CA VAL A 270 13.39 -22.08 -0.54
C VAL A 270 13.80 -23.05 -1.65
N LYS A 271 14.38 -24.18 -1.25
CA LYS A 271 14.77 -25.24 -2.19
C LYS A 271 13.55 -25.92 -2.81
N GLN A 272 12.46 -26.07 -2.08
CA GLN A 272 11.20 -26.58 -2.61
C GLN A 272 10.60 -25.58 -3.61
N PHE A 273 10.58 -24.29 -3.26
CA PHE A 273 10.11 -23.21 -4.12
C PHE A 273 10.91 -23.13 -5.43
N GLN A 274 12.24 -23.23 -5.31
CA GLN A 274 13.15 -23.25 -6.45
C GLN A 274 12.98 -24.51 -7.32
N SER A 275 12.73 -25.66 -6.70
CA SER A 275 12.44 -26.90 -7.44
C SER A 275 11.15 -26.77 -8.25
N LEU A 276 10.11 -26.14 -7.70
CA LEU A 276 8.86 -25.88 -8.41
C LEU A 276 9.06 -24.90 -9.58
N PHE A 277 9.88 -23.86 -9.39
CA PHE A 277 10.22 -22.91 -10.45
C PHE A 277 10.82 -23.62 -11.68
N TYR A 278 11.79 -24.51 -11.46
CA TYR A 278 12.38 -25.29 -12.54
C TYR A 278 11.43 -26.33 -13.13
N TYR A 279 10.54 -26.92 -12.33
CA TYR A 279 9.53 -27.85 -12.83
C TYR A 279 8.62 -27.18 -13.86
N ILE A 280 8.16 -25.96 -13.59
CA ILE A 280 7.25 -25.23 -14.48
C ILE A 280 7.95 -24.76 -15.74
N GLN A 281 9.22 -24.40 -15.63
CA GLN A 281 10.04 -24.12 -16.80
C GLN A 281 10.11 -25.34 -17.74
N LEU A 282 10.24 -26.56 -17.19
CA LEU A 282 10.28 -27.79 -18.01
C LEU A 282 8.94 -28.14 -18.66
N GLN A 283 7.82 -27.65 -18.11
CA GLN A 283 6.49 -27.85 -18.68
C GLN A 283 6.26 -27.01 -19.95
N ASP A 284 6.99 -25.91 -20.09
CA ASP A 284 6.96 -25.08 -21.30
C ASP A 284 7.70 -25.80 -22.44
N ALA A 285 6.91 -26.43 -23.32
CA ALA A 285 7.42 -27.18 -24.48
C ALA A 285 8.27 -26.33 -25.44
N SER A 286 8.22 -25.00 -25.32
CA SER A 286 9.04 -24.09 -26.12
C SER A 286 10.47 -23.90 -25.59
N ASN A 287 10.73 -24.25 -24.33
CA ASN A 287 12.02 -24.09 -23.67
C ASN A 287 12.66 -25.44 -23.31
N LEU A 288 13.46 -25.97 -24.24
CA LEU A 288 14.24 -27.21 -24.05
C LEU A 288 15.52 -27.02 -23.21
N THR A 289 15.79 -25.80 -22.74
CA THR A 289 16.97 -25.44 -21.95
C THR A 289 16.55 -24.88 -20.60
N ILE A 290 17.14 -25.40 -19.52
CA ILE A 290 16.98 -24.85 -18.16
C ILE A 290 17.72 -23.51 -18.10
N GLU A 291 17.01 -22.42 -18.37
CA GLU A 291 17.47 -21.06 -18.11
C GLU A 291 17.16 -20.67 -16.65
N GLN A 292 17.71 -19.57 -16.15
CA GLN A 292 17.33 -19.03 -14.84
C GLN A 292 16.07 -18.14 -14.90
N PHE A 293 15.29 -18.25 -15.98
CA PHE A 293 14.16 -17.37 -16.27
C PHE A 293 12.93 -18.15 -16.76
N ILE A 294 11.75 -17.65 -16.41
CA ILE A 294 10.45 -18.04 -16.97
C ILE A 294 9.78 -16.82 -17.62
N SER A 295 8.84 -17.06 -18.53
CA SER A 295 7.98 -15.98 -19.04
C SER A 295 6.96 -15.58 -17.97
N LEU A 296 6.52 -14.31 -17.99
CA LEU A 296 5.54 -13.79 -17.03
C LEU A 296 4.24 -14.62 -16.94
N PRO A 297 3.64 -15.14 -18.04
CA PRO A 297 2.45 -15.97 -17.94
C PRO A 297 2.64 -17.26 -17.12
N LEU A 298 3.85 -17.84 -17.12
CA LEU A 298 4.15 -19.05 -16.36
C LEU A 298 4.13 -18.82 -14.84
N ILE A 299 4.18 -17.56 -14.38
CA ILE A 299 3.95 -17.24 -12.96
C ILE A 299 2.54 -17.64 -12.54
N ILE A 300 1.55 -17.54 -13.43
CA ILE A 300 0.20 -17.93 -13.10
C ILE A 300 0.14 -19.45 -12.90
N ASP A 301 0.80 -20.23 -13.75
CA ASP A 301 0.89 -21.68 -13.57
C ASP A 301 1.70 -22.04 -12.30
N PHE A 302 2.70 -21.23 -11.95
CA PHE A 302 3.42 -21.32 -10.69
C PHE A 302 2.52 -21.13 -9.46
N THR A 303 1.67 -20.11 -9.47
CA THR A 303 0.69 -19.92 -8.39
C THR A 303 -0.34 -21.05 -8.30
N ARG A 304 -0.81 -21.54 -9.45
CA ARG A 304 -1.76 -22.66 -9.52
C ARG A 304 -1.17 -23.96 -8.99
N ALA A 305 0.12 -24.21 -9.26
CA ALA A 305 0.81 -25.38 -8.73
C ALA A 305 0.96 -25.34 -7.20
N LEU A 306 0.96 -24.13 -6.61
CA LEU A 306 0.90 -23.91 -5.16
C LEU A 306 -0.55 -23.94 -4.60
N GLY A 307 -1.54 -24.24 -5.44
CA GLY A 307 -2.95 -24.30 -5.05
C GLY A 307 -3.66 -22.95 -4.99
N ILE A 308 -3.03 -21.87 -5.46
CA ILE A 308 -3.62 -20.53 -5.46
C ILE A 308 -4.23 -20.26 -6.83
N TYR A 309 -5.53 -19.98 -6.84
CA TYR A 309 -6.26 -19.58 -8.04
C TYR A 309 -6.63 -18.10 -7.94
N ILE A 310 -6.26 -17.35 -8.96
CA ILE A 310 -6.48 -15.89 -9.03
C ILE A 310 -7.49 -15.54 -10.11
N SER A 311 -8.14 -14.39 -9.94
CA SER A 311 -9.13 -13.89 -10.91
C SER A 311 -8.44 -13.30 -12.16
N GLU A 312 -9.19 -13.20 -13.25
CA GLU A 312 -8.73 -12.53 -14.48
C GLU A 312 -8.36 -11.06 -14.23
N GLY A 313 -9.06 -10.38 -13.32
CA GLY A 313 -8.73 -9.02 -12.91
C GLY A 313 -7.34 -8.94 -12.26
N GLN A 314 -7.04 -9.86 -11.34
CA GLN A 314 -5.74 -9.95 -10.67
C GLN A 314 -4.60 -10.31 -11.64
N ILE A 315 -4.87 -11.17 -12.64
CA ILE A 315 -3.91 -11.49 -13.70
C ILE A 315 -3.58 -10.24 -14.52
N GLN A 316 -4.60 -9.49 -14.95
CA GLN A 316 -4.40 -8.28 -15.75
C GLN A 316 -3.65 -7.20 -14.95
N GLU A 317 -3.94 -7.03 -13.66
CA GLU A 317 -3.20 -6.12 -12.80
C GLU A 317 -1.73 -6.49 -12.69
N LEU A 318 -1.42 -7.79 -12.50
CA LEU A 318 -0.04 -8.27 -12.45
C LEU A 318 0.69 -7.98 -13.77
N TYR A 319 0.05 -8.24 -14.91
CA TYR A 319 0.64 -7.96 -16.22
C TYR A 319 0.87 -6.47 -16.43
N ASP A 320 -0.11 -5.62 -16.16
CA ASP A 320 0.01 -4.17 -16.28
C ASP A 320 1.16 -3.61 -15.39
N GLU A 321 1.32 -4.15 -14.18
CA GLU A 321 2.40 -3.81 -13.27
C GLU A 321 3.78 -4.20 -13.81
N GLN A 322 3.96 -5.44 -14.27
CA GLN A 322 5.25 -5.92 -14.75
C GLN A 322 5.64 -5.32 -16.11
N CYS A 323 4.67 -5.15 -17.01
CA CYS A 323 4.84 -4.43 -18.26
C CYS A 323 5.31 -2.98 -18.02
N PHE A 324 4.75 -2.31 -17.01
CA PHE A 324 5.19 -0.98 -16.60
C PHE A 324 6.62 -0.99 -16.04
N LYS A 325 6.95 -1.93 -15.13
CA LYS A 325 8.28 -2.01 -14.52
C LYS A 325 9.40 -2.28 -15.53
N LYS A 326 9.16 -3.16 -16.50
CA LYS A 326 10.16 -3.56 -17.51
C LYS A 326 10.08 -2.71 -18.80
N ASN A 327 9.12 -1.79 -18.91
CA ASN A 327 8.84 -1.01 -20.12
C ASN A 327 8.63 -1.89 -21.37
N ILE A 328 7.94 -3.03 -21.22
CA ILE A 328 7.62 -3.98 -22.29
C ILE A 328 6.11 -4.09 -22.38
N LEU A 329 5.54 -4.02 -23.58
CA LEU A 329 4.08 -4.05 -23.79
C LEU A 329 3.51 -5.47 -23.76
N ASP A 330 4.26 -6.44 -24.29
CA ASP A 330 3.83 -7.83 -24.41
C ASP A 330 4.31 -8.65 -23.21
N PRO A 331 3.39 -9.19 -22.37
CA PRO A 331 3.77 -9.97 -21.18
C PRO A 331 4.58 -11.23 -21.53
N ASN A 332 4.39 -11.81 -22.72
CA ASN A 332 5.11 -13.03 -23.13
C ASN A 332 6.61 -12.79 -23.32
N GLN A 333 7.03 -11.55 -23.56
CA GLN A 333 8.43 -11.18 -23.77
C GLN A 333 9.15 -10.87 -22.46
N ILE A 334 8.42 -10.81 -21.34
CA ILE A 334 8.99 -10.50 -20.03
C ILE A 334 9.59 -11.77 -19.44
N LYS A 335 10.91 -11.77 -19.30
CA LYS A 335 11.67 -12.80 -18.60
C LYS A 335 11.80 -12.44 -17.11
N ILE A 336 11.47 -13.39 -16.25
CA ILE A 336 11.43 -13.24 -14.79
C ILE A 336 12.28 -14.34 -14.17
N ASP A 337 13.20 -13.97 -13.28
CA ASP A 337 14.04 -14.93 -12.57
C ASP A 337 13.34 -15.49 -11.32
N PHE A 338 14.00 -16.42 -10.64
CA PHE A 338 13.48 -17.02 -9.42
C PHE A 338 13.23 -15.99 -8.30
N HIS A 339 14.09 -14.97 -8.19
CA HIS A 339 14.01 -13.96 -7.13
C HIS A 339 12.82 -13.03 -7.36
N GLU A 340 12.67 -12.53 -8.58
CA GLU A 340 11.52 -11.76 -9.02
C GLU A 340 10.23 -12.60 -8.91
N THR A 341 10.26 -13.89 -9.24
CA THR A 341 9.10 -14.79 -9.09
C THR A 341 8.67 -14.89 -7.63
N THR A 342 9.61 -15.09 -6.72
CA THR A 342 9.29 -15.17 -5.29
C THR A 342 8.79 -13.83 -4.75
N ARG A 343 9.38 -12.71 -5.19
CA ARG A 343 8.93 -11.38 -4.79
C ARG A 343 7.53 -11.08 -5.29
N ILE A 344 7.23 -11.39 -6.55
CA ILE A 344 5.89 -11.29 -7.11
C ILE A 344 4.95 -12.18 -6.30
N PHE A 345 5.36 -13.41 -6.00
CA PHE A 345 4.55 -14.34 -5.26
C PHE A 345 4.18 -13.81 -3.88
N TYR A 346 5.17 -13.32 -3.14
CA TYR A 346 4.96 -12.77 -1.82
C TYR A 346 4.04 -11.54 -1.87
N ASN A 347 4.33 -10.58 -2.75
CA ASN A 347 3.60 -9.32 -2.82
C ASN A 347 2.14 -9.49 -3.29
N HIS A 348 1.86 -10.43 -4.18
CA HIS A 348 0.53 -10.61 -4.76
C HIS A 348 -0.29 -11.74 -4.12
N PHE A 349 0.34 -12.78 -3.56
CA PHE A 349 -0.35 -14.04 -3.23
C PHE A 349 -0.17 -14.54 -1.80
N ALA A 350 0.78 -14.03 -1.00
CA ALA A 350 1.12 -14.57 0.32
C ALA A 350 -0.07 -14.75 1.30
N ASN A 351 -1.05 -13.84 1.31
CA ASN A 351 -2.19 -13.95 2.25
C ASN A 351 -3.31 -14.88 1.78
N ASN A 352 -3.19 -15.45 0.58
CA ASN A 352 -4.18 -16.39 0.06
C ASN A 352 -3.88 -17.84 0.50
N THR A 353 -2.80 -18.05 1.27
CA THR A 353 -2.39 -19.35 1.77
C THR A 353 -2.49 -19.41 3.28
N ASP A 354 -3.41 -20.22 3.80
CA ASP A 354 -3.51 -20.54 5.23
C ASP A 354 -2.40 -21.51 5.72
N GLN A 355 -1.41 -21.88 4.88
CA GLN A 355 -0.60 -23.10 5.12
C GLN A 355 0.91 -23.06 4.80
N MET A 356 1.59 -21.92 4.65
CA MET A 356 3.07 -21.94 4.55
C MET A 356 3.74 -20.91 5.47
N SER A 357 4.87 -21.29 6.05
CA SER A 357 5.73 -20.38 6.83
C SER A 357 6.49 -19.43 5.89
N ILE A 358 5.70 -18.59 5.20
CA ILE A 358 6.15 -17.63 4.18
C ILE A 358 7.29 -16.74 4.69
N ASP A 359 7.34 -16.50 6.00
CA ASP A 359 8.40 -15.72 6.67
C ASP A 359 9.82 -16.25 6.42
N ASP A 360 9.99 -17.56 6.25
CA ASP A 360 11.28 -18.19 6.03
C ASP A 360 11.71 -18.12 4.55
N ILE A 361 10.76 -18.16 3.62
CA ILE A 361 11.00 -17.95 2.19
C ILE A 361 11.36 -16.48 1.92
N VAL A 362 10.68 -15.54 2.58
CA VAL A 362 10.89 -14.09 2.43
C VAL A 362 12.27 -13.65 2.89
N LYS A 363 12.80 -14.18 4.00
CA LYS A 363 14.16 -13.84 4.44
C LYS A 363 15.21 -14.26 3.42
N SER A 364 15.06 -15.43 2.82
CA SER A 364 16.08 -15.99 1.93
C SER A 364 16.16 -15.37 0.53
N VAL A 365 15.03 -14.90 -0.03
CA VAL A 365 14.96 -14.49 -1.45
C VAL A 365 15.20 -12.99 -1.65
N PHE A 366 14.86 -12.17 -0.66
CA PHE A 366 15.02 -10.72 -0.73
C PHE A 366 16.44 -10.22 -0.39
N ASP A 367 17.34 -11.12 0.04
CA ASP A 367 18.72 -10.79 0.44
C ASP A 367 19.74 -10.78 -0.73
N GLU A 368 19.31 -11.01 -1.98
CA GLU A 368 20.23 -11.01 -3.13
C GLU A 368 20.26 -9.66 -3.87
N TYR A 369 21.09 -8.73 -3.38
CA TYR A 369 21.68 -7.71 -4.23
C TYR A 369 23.21 -7.75 -4.11
N LYS A 370 23.84 -8.27 -5.17
CA LYS A 370 25.27 -8.26 -5.55
C LYS A 370 25.94 -9.64 -5.60
N VAL A 371 25.55 -10.49 -6.55
CA VAL A 371 26.51 -11.40 -7.20
C VAL A 371 26.27 -11.37 -8.71
N SER A 372 27.35 -11.26 -9.47
CA SER A 372 27.36 -11.26 -10.93
C SER A 372 26.74 -12.54 -11.51
N MET A 373 25.75 -12.35 -12.38
CA MET A 373 25.06 -13.38 -13.17
C MET A 373 26.02 -14.19 -14.05
N ASN A 374 26.47 -15.37 -13.61
CA ASN A 374 27.11 -16.37 -14.48
C ASN A 374 27.22 -17.76 -13.84
N ALA A 375 26.12 -18.35 -13.37
CA ALA A 375 26.12 -19.74 -12.91
C ALA A 375 25.10 -20.59 -13.68
N LYS A 376 25.57 -21.35 -14.68
CA LYS A 376 24.78 -22.44 -15.28
C LYS A 376 24.68 -23.59 -14.27
N ILE A 377 23.46 -24.00 -13.91
CA ILE A 377 23.24 -25.13 -13.01
C ILE A 377 23.30 -26.42 -13.83
N ASN A 378 24.03 -27.43 -13.31
CA ASN A 378 24.15 -28.74 -13.94
C ASN A 378 22.86 -29.55 -13.74
N ILE A 379 22.30 -30.09 -14.82
CA ILE A 379 21.10 -30.94 -14.82
C ILE A 379 21.25 -32.13 -13.87
N GLN A 380 22.46 -32.69 -13.73
CA GLN A 380 22.72 -33.80 -12.82
C GLN A 380 22.57 -33.40 -11.34
N SER A 381 22.99 -32.19 -10.96
CA SER A 381 22.80 -31.71 -9.58
C SER A 381 21.35 -31.37 -9.27
N LEU A 382 20.60 -30.86 -10.26
CA LEU A 382 19.17 -30.62 -10.13
C LEU A 382 18.40 -31.94 -9.96
N ALA A 383 18.66 -32.93 -10.82
CA ALA A 383 18.03 -34.25 -10.75
C ALA A 383 18.34 -34.95 -9.41
N GLN A 384 19.56 -34.81 -8.90
CA GLN A 384 19.94 -35.39 -7.61
C GLN A 384 19.20 -34.71 -6.46
N THR A 385 19.00 -33.38 -6.51
CA THR A 385 18.24 -32.63 -5.50
C THR A 385 16.75 -32.99 -5.51
N LEU A 386 16.17 -33.15 -6.70
CA LEU A 386 14.78 -33.58 -6.88
C LEU A 386 14.56 -35.03 -6.38
N MET A 387 15.53 -35.93 -6.63
CA MET A 387 15.44 -37.32 -6.17
C MET A 387 15.73 -37.51 -4.67
N THR A 388 16.53 -36.64 -4.05
CA THR A 388 16.80 -36.73 -2.60
C THR A 388 15.70 -36.08 -1.75
N ASN A 389 15.03 -35.05 -2.28
CA ASN A 389 14.10 -34.23 -1.50
C ASN A 389 12.62 -34.38 -1.94
N GLY A 390 12.33 -35.07 -3.04
CA GLY A 390 10.97 -35.44 -3.43
C GLY A 390 10.48 -36.69 -2.68
N GLU A 391 9.17 -36.79 -2.44
CA GLU A 391 8.56 -38.03 -1.96
C GLU A 391 8.88 -39.18 -2.91
N LYS A 392 9.36 -40.30 -2.35
CA LYS A 392 9.64 -41.50 -3.13
C LYS A 392 8.32 -42.04 -3.66
N MET A 393 8.15 -42.03 -4.98
CA MET A 393 7.06 -42.76 -5.64
C MET A 393 7.20 -44.25 -5.31
N THR A 394 6.37 -44.74 -4.38
CA THR A 394 6.11 -46.17 -4.25
C THR A 394 5.23 -46.57 -5.42
N ILE A 395 5.82 -47.33 -6.34
CA ILE A 395 5.10 -48.01 -7.42
C ILE A 395 4.20 -49.05 -6.75
N GLY A 396 2.88 -48.80 -6.78
CA GLY A 396 1.84 -49.77 -6.43
C GLY A 396 1.45 -50.62 -7.63
#